data_AF-A0AAN0LX44-F1
#
_entry.id   AF-A0AAN0LX44-F1
#
_cell.length_a   1.000
_cell.length_b   1.000
_cell.length_c   1.000
_cell.angle_alpha   90.00
_cell.angle_beta   90.00
_cell.angle_gamma   90.00
#
_symmetry.space_group_name_H-M   'P 1'
#
loop_
_entity.id
_entity.type
_entity.pdbx_description
1 polymer ?
#
loop_
_entity_poly.entity_id
_entity_poly.type
_entity_poly.pdbx_seq_one_letter_code
_entity_poly.pdbx_strand_id
1 'polypeptide(L)'
;MDGSKITFLEQLDLPGGSLDGIVRHNAGYVSRGGREMGHHFEVLWSLFSSLPSTEDPSVSVLDHFFYTNYDDPNYKAIAGLQRTKENVMITANSTLVKNSQKNLPSL
;
A
#
# COMPACT_ATOMS: atom_id res chain seq x y z
N MET A 1 31.73 1.23 -5.20
CA MET A 1 32.34 0.11 -4.46
C MET A 1 31.98 -1.15 -5.21
N ASP A 2 32.89 -2.12 -5.31
CA ASP A 2 32.56 -3.40 -5.93
C ASP A 2 31.63 -4.22 -5.01
N GLY A 3 30.59 -4.83 -5.58
CA GLY A 3 29.57 -5.57 -4.81
C GLY A 3 30.16 -6.79 -4.09
N SER A 4 31.23 -7.39 -4.63
CA SER A 4 31.93 -8.51 -4.00
C SER A 4 32.53 -8.18 -2.63
N LYS A 5 32.68 -6.89 -2.31
CA LYS A 5 33.21 -6.37 -1.04
C LYS A 5 32.13 -6.06 -0.02
N ILE A 6 30.87 -6.31 -0.34
CA ILE A 6 29.71 -6.06 0.52
C ILE A 6 29.22 -7.40 1.04
N THR A 7 29.14 -7.56 2.36
CA THR A 7 28.63 -8.77 3.02
C THR A 7 27.41 -8.40 3.86
N PHE A 8 26.28 -9.05 3.60
CA PHE A 8 25.07 -8.93 4.42
C PHE A 8 25.09 -10.01 5.49
N LEU A 9 24.91 -9.60 6.75
CA LEU A 9 24.76 -10.51 7.88
C LEU A 9 23.29 -10.52 8.31
N GLU A 10 22.58 -11.59 7.97
CA GLU A 10 21.16 -11.79 8.27
C GLU A 10 21.00 -12.98 9.22
N GLN A 11 20.14 -12.84 10.23
CA GLN A 11 19.89 -13.89 11.22
C GLN A 11 18.86 -14.90 10.70
N LEU A 12 17.91 -14.44 9.90
CA LEU A 12 16.86 -15.28 9.32
C LEU A 12 17.34 -15.99 8.06
N ASP A 13 16.67 -17.09 7.72
CA ASP A 13 16.94 -17.82 6.47
C ASP A 13 16.49 -17.06 5.21
N LEU A 14 15.71 -15.98 5.38
CA LEU A 14 15.13 -15.18 4.31
C LEU A 14 15.41 -13.69 4.55
N PRO A 15 15.75 -12.93 3.49
CA PRO A 15 15.95 -11.50 3.60
C PRO A 15 14.63 -10.76 3.83
N GLY A 16 14.73 -9.51 4.29
CA GLY A 16 13.62 -8.57 4.30
C GLY A 16 12.77 -8.59 5.55
N GLY A 17 13.32 -8.98 6.71
CA GLY A 17 12.65 -8.93 8.04
C GLY A 17 11.67 -7.74 8.19
N SER A 18 10.54 -7.85 8.86
CA SER A 18 9.39 -6.92 8.85
C SER A 18 8.71 -6.60 7.49
N LEU A 19 9.41 -6.63 6.35
CA LEU A 19 8.85 -6.44 5.00
C LEU A 19 8.50 -7.78 4.30
N ASP A 20 8.22 -8.83 5.06
CA ASP A 20 7.87 -10.15 4.53
C ASP A 20 6.39 -10.28 4.14
N GLY A 21 6.14 -11.26 3.27
CA GLY A 21 4.83 -11.81 2.97
C GLY A 21 5.01 -13.25 2.51
N ILE A 22 4.61 -14.23 3.31
CA ILE A 22 4.84 -15.65 3.02
C ILE A 22 3.61 -16.50 3.28
N VAL A 23 3.45 -17.58 2.51
CA VAL A 23 2.44 -18.61 2.78
C VAL A 23 2.98 -19.57 3.83
N ARG A 24 2.29 -19.69 4.96
CA ARG A 24 2.58 -20.63 6.04
C ARG A 24 1.60 -21.79 5.98
N HIS A 25 2.11 -23.03 6.03
CA HIS A 25 1.30 -24.25 5.91
C HIS A 25 0.06 -24.29 6.84
N ASN A 26 0.18 -23.80 8.07
CA ASN A 26 -0.89 -23.87 9.07
C ASN A 26 -1.68 -22.57 9.26
N ALA A 27 -1.35 -21.50 8.52
CA ALA A 27 -1.95 -20.17 8.72
C ALA A 27 -2.33 -19.44 7.42
N GLY A 28 -2.00 -19.99 6.24
CA GLY A 28 -2.23 -19.33 4.96
C GLY A 28 -1.22 -18.21 4.68
N TYR A 29 -1.61 -17.24 3.86
CA TYR A 29 -0.76 -16.07 3.56
C TYR A 29 -0.66 -15.14 4.77
N VAL A 30 0.56 -14.85 5.21
CA VAL A 30 0.84 -14.00 6.37
C VAL A 30 1.72 -12.83 5.95
N SER A 31 1.29 -11.62 6.31
CA SER A 31 2.07 -10.38 6.28
C SER A 31 2.15 -9.83 7.70
N ARG A 32 3.35 -9.44 8.17
CA ARG A 32 3.54 -8.92 9.54
C ARG A 32 2.96 -7.51 9.76
N GLY A 33 2.43 -6.87 8.72
CA GLY A 33 1.72 -5.59 8.81
C GLY A 33 1.66 -4.87 7.46
N GLY A 34 0.72 -3.95 7.26
CA GLY A 34 0.69 -3.09 6.08
C GLY A 34 1.77 -2.01 6.14
N ARG A 35 2.24 -1.53 4.98
CA ARG A 35 3.15 -0.38 4.89
C ARG A 35 2.45 0.70 4.09
N GLU A 36 2.15 1.81 4.76
CA GLU A 36 1.67 3.01 4.11
C GLU A 36 2.90 3.81 3.65
N MET A 37 2.89 4.29 2.41
CA MET A 37 3.95 5.14 1.87
C MET A 37 3.39 6.52 1.52
N GLY A 38 4.17 7.56 1.79
CA GLY A 38 3.81 8.95 1.52
C GLY A 38 4.66 9.57 0.43
N HIS A 39 4.16 10.65 -0.18
CA HIS A 39 4.86 11.35 -1.26
C HIS A 39 6.25 11.87 -0.86
N HIS A 40 6.43 12.29 0.40
CA HIS A 40 7.66 12.93 0.87
C HIS A 40 8.70 11.97 1.47
N PHE A 41 8.75 10.73 1.01
CA PHE A 41 9.79 9.76 1.42
C PHE A 41 11.01 9.86 0.49
N GLU A 42 11.59 11.06 0.41
CA GLU A 42 12.61 11.44 -0.59
C GLU A 42 13.78 10.45 -0.69
N VAL A 43 14.29 9.97 0.45
CA VAL A 43 15.41 9.02 0.49
C VAL A 43 15.00 7.65 -0.07
N LEU A 44 13.78 7.20 0.25
CA LEU A 44 13.25 5.94 -0.27
C LEU A 44 13.03 6.02 -1.78
N TRP A 45 12.45 7.11 -2.26
CA TRP A 45 12.19 7.30 -3.69
C TRP A 45 13.47 7.45 -4.51
N SER A 46 14.49 8.09 -3.94
CA SER A 46 15.83 8.12 -4.52
C SER A 46 16.43 6.71 -4.68
N LEU A 47 16.21 5.82 -3.71
CA LEU A 47 16.63 4.43 -3.83
C LEU A 47 15.82 3.68 -4.90
N PHE A 48 14.49 3.77 -4.85
CA PHE A 48 13.59 3.01 -5.72
C PHE A 48 13.61 3.47 -7.18
N SER A 49 14.02 4.70 -7.47
CA SER A 49 14.25 5.16 -8.84
C SER A 49 15.47 4.49 -9.51
N SER A 50 16.39 3.95 -8.71
CA SER A 50 17.60 3.28 -9.22
C SER A 50 17.44 1.77 -9.41
N LEU A 51 16.38 1.17 -8.87
CA LEU A 51 16.14 -0.27 -8.90
C LEU A 51 15.17 -0.60 -10.05
N PRO A 52 15.48 -1.59 -10.91
CA PRO A 52 14.53 -2.06 -11.92
C PRO A 52 13.32 -2.71 -11.26
N SER A 53 12.14 -2.52 -11.85
CA SER A 53 10.92 -3.18 -11.39
C SER A 53 10.99 -4.69 -11.62
N THR A 54 10.24 -5.45 -10.83
CA THR A 54 10.22 -6.92 -10.94
C THR A 54 9.26 -7.38 -12.05
N GLU A 55 8.20 -6.61 -12.29
CA GLU A 55 7.17 -6.87 -13.29
C GLU A 55 7.62 -6.45 -14.69
N ASP A 56 8.28 -5.30 -14.81
CA ASP A 56 8.85 -4.77 -16.06
C ASP A 56 10.24 -4.17 -15.82
N PRO A 57 11.33 -4.87 -16.21
CA PRO A 57 12.69 -4.37 -16.01
C PRO A 57 13.04 -3.09 -16.77
N SER A 58 12.20 -2.62 -17.70
CA SER A 58 12.43 -1.38 -18.45
C SER A 58 12.08 -0.11 -17.66
N VAL A 59 11.36 -0.26 -16.55
CA VAL A 59 10.97 0.84 -15.66
C VAL A 59 11.52 0.64 -14.25
N SER A 60 11.65 1.72 -13.47
CA SER A 60 12.08 1.60 -12.08
C SER A 60 10.94 1.14 -11.16
N VAL A 61 11.29 0.69 -9.96
CA VAL A 61 10.31 0.41 -8.89
C VAL A 61 9.49 1.66 -8.56
N LEU A 62 10.13 2.84 -8.58
CA LEU A 62 9.42 4.11 -8.36
C LEU A 62 8.40 4.38 -9.47
N ASP A 63 8.76 4.20 -10.73
CA ASP A 63 7.86 4.45 -11.86
C ASP A 63 6.65 3.53 -11.80
N HIS A 64 6.88 2.23 -11.61
CA HIS A 64 5.80 1.25 -11.47
C HIS A 64 4.87 1.58 -10.29
N PHE A 65 5.45 1.95 -9.14
CA PHE A 65 4.69 2.37 -7.96
C PHE A 65 3.88 3.65 -8.24
N PHE A 66 4.46 4.63 -8.90
CA PHE A 66 3.82 5.91 -9.21
C PHE A 66 2.62 5.72 -10.14
N TYR A 67 2.78 5.04 -11.27
CA TYR A 67 1.69 4.84 -12.23
C TYR A 67 0.57 4.00 -11.64
N THR A 68 0.89 2.97 -10.85
CA THR A 68 -0.14 2.16 -10.17
C THR A 68 -1.00 3.01 -9.22
N ASN A 69 -0.39 3.90 -8.43
CA ASN A 69 -1.12 4.79 -7.52
C ASN A 69 -1.79 5.97 -8.24
N TYR A 70 -1.32 6.33 -9.43
CA TYR A 70 -1.97 7.32 -10.29
C TYR A 70 -3.25 6.75 -10.91
N ASP A 71 -3.19 5.50 -11.38
CA ASP A 71 -4.31 4.79 -11.99
C ASP A 71 -5.39 4.37 -10.98
N ASP A 72 -4.98 3.99 -9.76
CA ASP A 72 -5.88 3.67 -8.64
C ASP A 72 -5.52 4.48 -7.37
N PRO A 73 -6.00 5.73 -7.26
CA PRO A 73 -5.70 6.58 -6.11
C PRO A 73 -6.27 6.01 -4.82
N ASN A 74 -5.40 5.79 -3.83
CA ASN A 74 -5.84 5.32 -2.52
C ASN A 74 -6.62 6.42 -1.77
N TYR A 75 -7.92 6.19 -1.54
CA TYR A 75 -8.75 7.02 -0.65
C TYR A 75 -9.71 6.14 0.15
N LYS A 76 -10.06 6.61 1.35
CA LYS A 76 -11.05 5.94 2.21
C LYS A 76 -12.41 6.62 2.08
N ALA A 77 -13.43 5.84 1.67
CA ALA A 77 -14.82 6.29 1.69
C ALA A 77 -15.36 6.44 3.13
N ILE A 78 -14.90 5.58 4.04
CA ILE A 78 -15.30 5.53 5.45
C ILE A 78 -14.03 5.40 6.30
N ALA A 79 -13.85 6.33 7.24
CA ALA A 79 -12.68 6.35 8.12
C ALA A 79 -13.00 6.02 9.58
N GLY A 80 -14.28 6.01 9.97
CA GLY A 80 -14.69 5.74 11.35
C GLY A 80 -16.10 5.19 11.45
N LEU A 81 -16.33 4.37 12.48
CA LEU A 81 -17.63 3.82 12.83
C LEU A 81 -18.05 4.39 14.19
N GLN A 82 -19.15 5.15 14.24
CA GLN A 82 -19.63 5.73 15.50
C GLN A 82 -20.85 4.94 15.98
N ARG A 83 -20.70 4.24 17.11
CA ARG A 83 -21.82 3.61 17.81
C ARG A 83 -22.49 4.62 18.72
N THR A 84 -23.76 4.94 18.49
CA THR A 84 -24.62 5.56 19.51
C THR A 84 -25.44 4.48 20.20
N LYS A 85 -26.03 4.77 21.36
CA LYS A 85 -26.72 3.78 22.20
C LYS A 85 -27.91 3.09 21.51
N GLU A 86 -28.39 3.65 20.39
CA GLU A 86 -29.58 3.15 19.69
C GLU A 86 -29.34 2.85 18.20
N ASN A 87 -28.23 3.31 17.57
CA ASN A 87 -27.93 3.02 16.16
C ASN A 87 -26.42 3.08 15.83
N VAL A 88 -26.01 2.39 14.75
CA VAL A 88 -24.67 2.55 14.16
C VAL A 88 -24.75 3.63 13.08
N MET A 89 -24.14 4.79 13.32
CA MET A 89 -24.02 5.85 12.32
C MET A 89 -22.69 5.69 11.58
N ILE A 90 -22.77 5.52 10.26
CA ILE A 90 -21.60 5.47 9.38
C ILE A 90 -21.26 6.91 8.97
N THR A 91 -20.15 7.44 9.48
CA THR A 91 -19.65 8.75 9.05
C THR A 91 -18.85 8.57 7.76
N ALA A 92 -19.52 8.77 6.62
CA ALA A 92 -18.85 8.90 5.32
C ALA A 92 -18.34 10.34 5.13
N ASN A 93 -17.23 10.51 4.40
CA ASN A 93 -16.76 11.84 4.00
C ASN A 93 -17.85 12.57 3.19
N SER A 94 -18.15 13.81 3.57
CA SER A 94 -19.28 14.63 3.07
C SER A 94 -19.28 14.86 1.54
N THR A 95 -18.16 14.61 0.87
CA THR A 95 -18.02 14.70 -0.60
C THR A 95 -18.76 13.58 -1.35
N LEU A 96 -18.87 12.37 -0.78
CA LEU A 96 -19.47 11.22 -1.46
C LEU A 96 -21.01 11.21 -1.43
N VAL A 97 -21.62 11.87 -0.43
CA VAL A 97 -23.09 11.99 -0.32
C VAL A 97 -23.68 12.75 -1.51
N LYS A 98 -22.95 13.73 -2.06
CA LYS A 98 -23.42 14.55 -3.19
C LYS A 98 -23.45 13.80 -4.53
N ASN A 99 -22.62 12.78 -4.72
CA ASN A 99 -22.55 12.05 -5.98
C ASN A 99 -23.51 10.85 -6.05
N SER A 100 -23.81 10.18 -4.93
CA SER A 100 -24.81 9.09 -4.93
C SER A 100 -26.26 9.58 -5.06
N GLN A 101 -26.57 10.84 -4.72
CA GLN A 101 -27.93 11.38 -4.90
C GLN A 101 -28.25 11.82 -6.33
N LYS A 102 -27.27 11.93 -7.23
CA LYS A 102 -27.50 12.32 -8.64
C LYS A 102 -27.89 11.15 -9.56
N ASN A 103 -27.70 9.90 -9.14
CA ASN A 103 -27.87 8.71 -9.99
C ASN A 103 -28.94 7.72 -9.50
N LEU A 104 -29.86 8.11 -8.61
CA LEU A 104 -31.06 7.30 -8.40
C LEU A 104 -32.11 7.68 -9.46
N PRO A 105 -32.57 6.73 -10.31
CA PRO A 105 -33.76 6.96 -11.09
C PRO A 105 -34.95 7.14 -10.16
N SER A 106 -35.76 8.17 -10.41
CA SER A 106 -37.03 8.39 -9.73
C SER A 106 -37.92 7.16 -9.93
N LEU A 107 -38.31 6.50 -8.83
CA LEU A 107 -39.47 5.63 -8.79
C LEU A 107 -40.75 6.48 -8.81
#